data_AF-A0A843RJF2-F1
#
_entry.id   AF-A0A843RJF2-F1
#
_cell.length_a   1.000
_cell.length_b   1.000
_cell.length_c   1.000
_cell.angle_alpha   90.00
_cell.angle_beta   90.00
_cell.angle_gamma   90.00
#
_symmetry.space_group_name_H-M   'P 1'
#
loop_
_entity.id
_entity.type
_entity.pdbx_description
1 polymer ?
#
loop_
_entity_poly.entity_id
_entity_poly.type
_entity_poly.pdbx_seq_one_letter_code
_entity_poly.pdbx_strand_id
1 'polypeptide(L)'
;MKRIRLKASVFAAALAAALAASDAIAASLSTPGPQSSRTDMQKYEFNIGKLAGALNLCRRYSLHAELQKLASLSPYGRKGLKSLLSFDGLTVGGCTRVKGYAEDVLRDKERLREYLEGSYNCSTGDCVER
;
A
#
# COMPACT_ATOMS: atom_id res chain seq x y z
N MET A 1 -6.08 -18.96 -33.31
CA MET A 1 -6.59 -18.57 -31.97
C MET A 1 -5.55 -18.88 -30.90
N LYS A 2 -4.70 -17.91 -30.50
CA LYS A 2 -3.73 -18.06 -29.40
C LYS A 2 -4.08 -17.06 -28.30
N ARG A 3 -4.97 -17.48 -27.39
CA ARG A 3 -5.44 -16.64 -26.28
C ARG A 3 -4.51 -16.78 -25.07
N ILE A 4 -3.92 -15.66 -24.67
CA ILE A 4 -3.98 -15.14 -23.29
C ILE A 4 -3.60 -16.17 -22.21
N ARG A 5 -2.29 -16.43 -22.00
CA ARG A 5 -1.82 -17.13 -20.77
C ARG A 5 -0.59 -16.51 -20.10
N LEU A 6 -0.01 -15.42 -20.63
CA LEU A 6 1.23 -14.87 -20.06
C LEU A 6 1.06 -13.83 -18.93
N LYS A 7 -0.14 -13.30 -18.67
CA LYS A 7 -0.30 -12.20 -17.70
C LYS A 7 -0.46 -12.61 -16.23
N ALA A 8 -0.80 -13.87 -15.93
CA ALA A 8 -1.08 -14.30 -14.55
C ALA A 8 0.19 -14.65 -13.74
N SER A 9 1.20 -15.26 -14.37
CA SER A 9 2.36 -15.83 -13.65
C SER A 9 3.32 -14.78 -13.09
N VAL A 10 3.49 -13.65 -13.81
CA VAL A 10 4.35 -12.54 -13.36
C VAL A 10 3.66 -11.68 -12.30
N PHE A 11 2.34 -11.83 -12.08
CA PHE A 11 1.58 -11.10 -11.07
C PHE A 11 1.83 -11.66 -9.67
N ALA A 12 1.91 -12.98 -9.54
CA ALA A 12 2.11 -13.65 -8.26
C ALA A 12 3.45 -13.31 -7.58
N ALA A 13 4.54 -13.17 -8.34
CA ALA A 13 5.86 -12.90 -7.77
C ALA A 13 5.99 -11.45 -7.23
N ALA A 14 5.47 -10.48 -7.98
CA ALA A 14 5.41 -9.09 -7.52
C ALA A 14 4.43 -8.95 -6.34
N LEU A 15 3.31 -9.70 -6.35
CA LEU A 15 2.39 -9.79 -5.22
C LEU A 15 3.08 -10.35 -3.98
N ALA A 16 3.80 -11.45 -4.11
CA ALA A 16 4.49 -12.08 -3.00
C ALA A 16 5.55 -11.15 -2.38
N ALA A 17 6.29 -10.41 -3.21
CA ALA A 17 7.24 -9.39 -2.74
C ALA A 17 6.52 -8.22 -2.05
N ALA A 18 5.42 -7.74 -2.63
CA ALA A 18 4.55 -6.73 -2.04
C ALA A 18 3.97 -7.16 -0.69
N LEU A 19 3.54 -8.41 -0.57
CA LEU A 19 3.02 -9.00 0.67
C LEU A 19 4.10 -9.19 1.74
N ALA A 20 5.29 -9.66 1.37
CA ALA A 20 6.42 -9.75 2.30
C ALA A 20 6.83 -8.36 2.83
N ALA A 21 6.81 -7.34 1.97
CA ALA A 21 7.04 -5.95 2.40
C ALA A 21 5.93 -5.47 3.35
N SER A 22 4.69 -5.92 3.17
CA SER A 22 3.56 -5.58 4.04
C SER A 22 3.67 -6.08 5.47
N ASP A 23 4.10 -7.32 5.68
CA ASP A 23 4.32 -7.84 7.03
C ASP A 23 5.46 -7.11 7.73
N ALA A 24 6.50 -6.73 6.96
CA ALA A 24 7.61 -5.96 7.48
C ALA A 24 7.22 -4.50 7.82
N ILE A 25 6.34 -3.88 7.02
CA ILE A 25 5.74 -2.56 7.31
C ILE A 25 4.89 -2.65 8.58
N ALA A 26 4.04 -3.66 8.72
CA ALA A 26 3.18 -3.85 9.88
C ALA A 26 3.99 -4.07 11.17
N ALA A 27 5.07 -4.85 11.12
CA ALA A 27 5.96 -5.08 12.26
C ALA A 27 6.76 -3.83 12.66
N SER A 28 6.99 -2.90 11.72
CA SER A 28 7.76 -1.67 11.98
C SER A 28 6.94 -0.54 12.62
N LEU A 29 5.61 -0.67 12.69
CA LEU A 29 4.71 0.37 13.16
C LEU A 29 3.82 -0.19 14.29
N SER A 30 3.85 0.41 15.49
CA SER A 30 3.00 -0.03 16.63
C SER A 30 1.50 0.33 16.49
N THR A 31 1.03 0.54 15.28
CA THR A 31 -0.37 0.86 14.97
C THR A 31 -1.14 -0.39 14.56
N PRO A 32 -2.46 -0.46 14.83
CA PRO A 32 -3.28 -1.60 14.44
C PRO A 32 -3.04 -2.02 12.99
N GLY A 33 -2.83 -3.33 12.79
CA GLY A 33 -2.72 -3.93 11.47
C GLY A 33 -4.06 -3.99 10.74
N PRO A 34 -4.07 -4.39 9.46
CA PRO A 34 -5.31 -4.69 8.76
C PRO A 34 -6.06 -5.85 9.46
N GLN A 35 -7.39 -5.88 9.34
CA GLN A 35 -8.21 -6.97 9.87
C GLN A 35 -7.79 -8.32 9.27
N SER A 36 -7.77 -9.38 10.08
CA SER A 36 -7.34 -10.72 9.67
C SER A 36 -8.19 -11.34 8.58
N SER A 37 -9.50 -11.02 8.55
CA SER A 37 -10.47 -11.48 7.55
C SER A 37 -10.28 -10.89 6.15
N ARG A 38 -9.38 -9.91 5.99
CA ARG A 38 -9.09 -9.30 4.69
C ARG A 38 -8.21 -10.19 3.83
N THR A 39 -8.39 -10.08 2.52
CA THR A 39 -7.49 -10.74 1.57
C THR A 39 -6.09 -10.13 1.66
N ASP A 40 -5.13 -10.89 1.18
CA ASP A 40 -3.72 -10.51 1.06
C ASP A 40 -3.53 -9.16 0.33
N MET A 41 -4.30 -8.92 -0.73
CA MET A 41 -4.29 -7.64 -1.44
C MET A 41 -4.90 -6.49 -0.64
N GLN A 42 -6.01 -6.72 0.03
CA GLN A 42 -6.64 -5.71 0.87
C GLN A 42 -5.75 -5.33 2.07
N LYS A 43 -4.96 -6.28 2.59
CA LYS A 43 -3.91 -6.02 3.59
C LYS A 43 -2.77 -5.19 3.00
N TYR A 44 -2.30 -5.55 1.81
CA TYR A 44 -1.26 -4.82 1.09
C TYR A 44 -1.64 -3.35 0.85
N GLU A 45 -2.83 -3.12 0.30
CA GLU A 45 -3.37 -1.79 0.08
C GLU A 45 -3.46 -0.96 1.36
N PHE A 46 -3.95 -1.55 2.46
CA PHE A 46 -3.97 -0.91 3.76
C PHE A 46 -2.58 -0.52 4.24
N ASN A 47 -1.58 -1.38 4.04
CA ASN A 47 -0.20 -1.10 4.42
C ASN A 47 0.44 -0.01 3.54
N ILE A 48 0.08 0.11 2.25
CA ILE A 48 0.49 1.25 1.42
C ILE A 48 -0.02 2.56 2.02
N GLY A 49 -1.29 2.58 2.43
CA GLY A 49 -1.87 3.74 3.10
C GLY A 49 -1.17 4.10 4.40
N LYS A 50 -0.86 3.09 5.22
CA LYS A 50 -0.03 3.28 6.42
C LYS A 50 1.33 3.85 6.08
N LEU A 51 2.01 3.26 5.10
CA LEU A 51 3.34 3.68 4.70
C LEU A 51 3.35 5.16 4.24
N ALA A 52 2.34 5.58 3.48
CA ALA A 52 2.14 6.98 3.12
C ALA A 52 2.01 7.88 4.35
N GLY A 53 1.21 7.49 5.36
CA GLY A 53 1.10 8.23 6.62
C GLY A 53 2.43 8.33 7.37
N ALA A 54 3.18 7.23 7.45
CA ALA A 54 4.49 7.17 8.10
C ALA A 54 5.52 8.09 7.42
N LEU A 55 5.51 8.15 6.09
CA LEU A 55 6.38 9.07 5.34
C LEU A 55 6.10 10.53 5.63
N ASN A 56 4.84 10.90 5.86
CA ASN A 56 4.48 12.26 6.27
C ASN A 56 5.11 12.61 7.62
N LEU A 57 5.04 11.70 8.60
CA LEU A 57 5.67 11.85 9.92
C LEU A 57 7.19 11.93 9.81
N CYS A 58 7.80 11.14 8.93
CA CYS A 58 9.23 11.17 8.62
C CYS A 58 9.67 12.36 7.75
N ARG A 59 8.77 13.32 7.44
CA ARG A 59 9.03 14.49 6.59
C ARG A 59 9.54 14.12 5.18
N ARG A 60 9.13 12.96 4.65
CA ARG A 60 9.44 12.48 3.30
C ARG A 60 8.28 12.80 2.36
N TYR A 61 8.02 14.09 2.16
CA TYR A 61 6.78 14.58 1.52
C TYR A 61 6.62 14.12 0.05
N SER A 62 7.70 13.97 -0.71
CA SER A 62 7.63 13.48 -2.09
C SER A 62 7.13 12.05 -2.17
N LEU A 63 7.73 11.15 -1.38
CA LEU A 63 7.31 9.75 -1.28
C LEU A 63 5.90 9.63 -0.68
N HIS A 64 5.58 10.46 0.32
CA HIS A 64 4.24 10.55 0.87
C HIS A 64 3.21 10.86 -0.22
N ALA A 65 3.42 11.92 -1.01
CA ALA A 65 2.48 12.34 -2.04
C ALA A 65 2.25 11.25 -3.11
N GLU A 66 3.31 10.53 -3.49
CA GLU A 66 3.21 9.43 -4.46
C GLU A 66 2.41 8.24 -3.90
N LEU A 67 2.74 7.78 -2.69
CA LEU A 67 2.01 6.68 -2.07
C LEU A 67 0.59 7.07 -1.64
N GLN A 68 0.35 8.32 -1.27
CA GLN A 68 -0.98 8.83 -0.95
C GLN A 68 -1.90 8.75 -2.17
N LYS A 69 -1.40 9.08 -3.37
CA LYS A 69 -2.16 8.93 -4.62
C LYS A 69 -2.55 7.47 -4.84
N LEU A 70 -1.59 6.54 -4.72
CA LEU A 70 -1.87 5.10 -4.85
C LEU A 70 -2.86 4.62 -3.79
N ALA A 71 -2.64 4.94 -2.52
CA ALA A 71 -3.53 4.57 -1.43
C ALA A 71 -4.95 5.13 -1.59
N SER A 72 -5.11 6.27 -2.27
CA SER A 72 -6.41 6.90 -2.52
C SER A 72 -7.23 6.20 -3.61
N LEU A 73 -6.62 5.31 -4.39
CA LEU A 73 -7.28 4.49 -5.42
C LEU A 73 -7.93 3.22 -4.84
N SER A 74 -7.90 3.03 -3.52
CA SER A 74 -8.49 1.87 -2.87
C SER A 74 -9.17 2.25 -1.55
N PRO A 75 -10.28 1.60 -1.18
CA PRO A 75 -10.92 1.83 0.11
C PRO A 75 -10.02 1.40 1.28
N TYR A 76 -9.18 0.39 1.07
CA TYR A 76 -8.27 -0.14 2.08
C TYR A 76 -7.05 0.77 2.27
N GLY A 77 -6.47 1.30 1.19
CA GLY A 77 -5.41 2.31 1.26
C GLY A 77 -5.86 3.58 1.96
N ARG A 78 -7.09 4.05 1.69
CA ARG A 78 -7.69 5.18 2.44
C ARG A 78 -7.85 4.88 3.93
N LYS A 79 -8.26 3.66 4.29
CA LYS A 79 -8.33 3.22 5.70
C LYS A 79 -6.93 3.19 6.34
N GLY A 80 -5.92 2.74 5.60
CA GLY A 80 -4.52 2.72 6.03
C GLY A 80 -3.98 4.12 6.33
N LEU A 81 -4.21 5.07 5.43
CA LEU A 81 -3.83 6.49 5.60
C LEU A 81 -4.38 7.07 6.90
N LYS A 82 -5.65 6.79 7.21
CA LYS A 82 -6.32 7.28 8.43
C LYS A 82 -5.83 6.59 9.70
N SER A 83 -5.28 5.38 9.59
CA SER A 83 -4.88 4.58 10.77
C SER A 83 -3.60 5.08 11.48
N LEU A 84 -2.79 5.89 10.80
CA LEU A 84 -1.53 6.41 11.33
C LEU A 84 -1.62 7.84 11.89
N LEU A 85 -2.84 8.38 11.99
CA LEU A 85 -3.08 9.66 12.66
C LEU A 85 -2.86 9.57 14.19
N SER A 86 -2.70 8.37 14.75
CA SER A 86 -2.37 8.12 16.16
C SER A 86 -0.84 7.97 16.32
N PHE A 87 -0.22 8.96 16.96
CA PHE A 87 1.19 9.36 16.81
C PHE A 87 2.30 8.52 17.51
N ASP A 88 2.04 7.31 18.00
CA ASP A 88 2.93 6.68 19.02
C ASP A 88 3.94 5.62 18.54
N GLY A 89 4.11 5.41 17.22
CA GLY A 89 4.81 4.19 16.74
C GLY A 89 6.11 4.31 15.96
N LEU A 90 6.55 5.52 15.61
CA LEU A 90 7.72 5.68 14.76
C LEU A 90 8.98 5.94 15.60
N THR A 91 9.77 4.89 15.80
CA THR A 91 11.09 4.98 16.42
C THR A 91 12.11 5.63 15.46
N VAL A 92 13.20 6.16 16.00
CA VAL A 92 14.24 6.94 15.26
C VAL A 92 14.86 6.15 14.08
N GLY A 93 14.92 4.81 14.15
CA GLY A 93 15.37 3.94 13.04
C GLY A 93 14.27 3.56 12.02
N GLY A 94 13.01 3.84 12.33
CA GLY A 94 11.85 3.52 11.50
C GLY A 94 11.81 4.32 10.20
N CYS A 95 12.26 5.58 10.20
CA CYS A 95 12.14 6.44 9.03
C CYS A 95 13.01 6.03 7.83
N THR A 96 14.22 5.51 8.07
CA THR A 96 15.08 4.98 6.99
C THR A 96 14.46 3.73 6.37
N ARG A 97 13.89 2.85 7.20
CA ARG A 97 13.22 1.62 6.74
C ARG A 97 11.93 1.92 5.98
N VAL A 98 11.12 2.84 6.50
CA VAL A 98 9.91 3.37 5.84
C VAL A 98 10.22 3.97 4.47
N LYS A 99 11.33 4.72 4.35
CA LYS A 99 11.82 5.20 3.05
C LYS A 99 12.10 4.05 2.09
N GLY A 100 12.86 3.04 2.52
CA GLY A 100 13.20 1.89 1.69
C GLY A 100 11.97 1.12 1.18
N TYR A 101 11.02 0.84 2.07
CA TYR A 101 9.76 0.20 1.66
C TYR A 101 8.97 1.04 0.65
N ALA A 102 8.98 2.36 0.81
CA ALA A 102 8.29 3.25 -0.12
C ALA A 102 8.93 3.22 -1.51
N GLU A 103 10.26 3.21 -1.57
CA GLU A 103 11.01 3.11 -2.81
C GLU A 103 10.77 1.77 -3.52
N ASP A 104 10.64 0.67 -2.75
CA ASP A 104 10.32 -0.64 -3.31
C ASP A 104 8.89 -0.70 -3.86
N VAL A 105 7.89 -0.17 -3.14
CA VAL A 105 6.51 -0.08 -3.66
C VAL A 105 6.44 0.78 -4.92
N LEU A 106 7.15 1.91 -4.94
CA LEU A 106 7.14 2.84 -6.07
C LEU A 106 7.89 2.31 -7.29
N ARG A 107 8.73 1.27 -7.14
CA ARG A 107 9.36 0.58 -8.27
C ARG A 107 8.34 -0.06 -9.20
N ASP A 108 7.23 -0.54 -8.66
CA ASP A 108 6.12 -1.17 -9.39
C ASP A 108 4.88 -0.26 -9.48
N LYS A 109 5.06 1.07 -9.31
CA LYS A 109 3.99 2.07 -9.20
C LYS A 109 2.91 1.96 -10.27
N GLU A 110 3.30 1.94 -11.55
CA GLU A 110 2.32 1.97 -12.65
C GLU A 110 1.49 0.68 -12.69
N ARG A 111 2.11 -0.46 -12.40
CA ARG A 111 1.40 -1.74 -12.34
C ARG A 111 0.43 -1.80 -11.16
N LEU A 112 0.84 -1.27 -10.02
CA LEU A 112 -0.03 -1.15 -8.85
C LEU A 112 -1.18 -0.20 -9.14
N ARG A 113 -0.92 0.93 -9.82
CA ARG A 113 -1.95 1.87 -10.24
C ARG A 113 -2.97 1.20 -11.16
N GLU A 114 -2.53 0.51 -12.21
CA GLU A 114 -3.41 -0.22 -13.14
C GLU A 114 -4.29 -1.24 -12.41
N TYR A 115 -3.71 -1.97 -11.44
CA TYR A 115 -4.46 -2.89 -10.60
C TYR A 115 -5.57 -2.17 -9.82
N LEU A 116 -5.22 -1.10 -9.09
CA LEU A 116 -6.16 -0.38 -8.23
C LEU A 116 -7.27 0.31 -9.05
N GLU A 117 -6.90 0.97 -10.15
CA GLU A 117 -7.84 1.60 -11.07
C GLU A 117 -8.72 0.59 -11.80
N GLY A 118 -8.29 -0.67 -11.94
CA GLY A 118 -9.07 -1.78 -12.49
C GLY A 118 -10.01 -2.42 -11.47
N SER A 119 -9.55 -2.61 -10.23
CA SER A 119 -10.28 -3.28 -9.15
C SER A 119 -11.30 -2.39 -8.45
N TYR A 120 -11.09 -1.07 -8.40
CA TYR A 120 -11.94 -0.16 -7.66
C TYR A 120 -12.49 0.97 -8.53
N ASN A 121 -13.72 1.38 -8.24
CA ASN A 121 -14.27 2.64 -8.70
C ASN A 121 -14.29 3.64 -7.56
N CYS A 122 -13.46 4.69 -7.67
CA CYS A 122 -13.29 5.73 -6.65
C CYS A 122 -13.82 7.11 -7.09
N SER A 123 -14.76 7.15 -8.06
CA SER A 123 -15.24 8.39 -8.72
C SER A 123 -16.06 9.32 -7.84
N THR A 124 -16.63 8.85 -6.73
CA THR A 124 -17.65 9.59 -5.95
C THR A 124 -17.54 9.31 -4.47
N GLY A 125 -16.57 9.96 -3.79
CA GLY A 125 -16.45 9.98 -2.33
C GLY A 125 -16.00 8.65 -1.70
N ASP A 126 -16.72 7.57 -1.99
CA ASP A 126 -16.44 6.21 -1.59
C ASP A 126 -15.76 5.43 -2.72
N CYS A 127 -14.79 4.60 -2.35
CA CYS A 127 -14.21 3.61 -3.27
C CYS A 127 -14.98 2.31 -3.12
N VAL A 128 -15.53 1.82 -4.21
CA VAL A 128 -16.27 0.54 -4.26
C VAL A 128 -15.48 -0.44 -5.12
N GLU A 129 -15.43 -1.70 -4.70
CA GLU A 129 -14.87 -2.80 -5.51
C GLU A 129 -15.78 -3.04 -6.72
N ARG A 130 -15.19 -3.31 -7.89
CA ARG A 130 -15.93 -3.53 -9.13
C ARG A 130 -16.36 -4.98 -9.34
#